data_AF-A0A3B9IHW4-F1
#
_entry.id   AF-A0A3B9IHW4-F1
#
_cell.length_a   1.000
_cell.length_b   1.000
_cell.length_c   1.000
_cell.angle_alpha   90.00
_cell.angle_beta   90.00
_cell.angle_gamma   90.00
#
_symmetry.space_group_name_H-M   'P 1'
#
loop_
_entity.id
_entity.type
_entity.pdbx_description
1 polymer ?
#
loop_
_entity_poly.entity_id
_entity_poly.type
_entity_poly.pdbx_seq_one_letter_code
_entity_poly.pdbx_strand_id
1 'polypeptide(L)'
;FLDEIGIILLCVPVFLPVIQLLDFDPLWFGILFMVSAQTAYISPPFGYTLFYLKGTLPPEIGMGTVYRGIIPFVLLQLVGLGLCAAFPELVLWLPKLMVAG
;
A
#
# COMPACT_ATOMS: atom_id res chain seq x y z
N PHE A 1 7.83 -4.58 -15.92
CA PHE A 1 7.28 -4.27 -14.60
C PHE A 1 7.74 -2.87 -14.24
N LEU A 2 6.81 -1.97 -13.91
CA LEU A 2 7.17 -0.71 -13.27
C LEU A 2 7.42 -1.03 -11.81
N ASP A 3 8.60 -0.67 -11.32
CA ASP A 3 8.90 -0.68 -9.89
C ASP A 3 8.00 0.35 -9.18
N GLU A 4 7.89 0.21 -7.86
CA GLU A 4 7.06 1.10 -7.03
C GLU A 4 7.39 2.58 -7.24
N ILE A 5 8.67 2.93 -7.38
CA ILE A 5 9.10 4.30 -7.61
C ILE A 5 8.63 4.79 -8.99
N GLY A 6 8.75 3.95 -10.03
CA GLY A 6 8.20 4.24 -11.35
C GLY A 6 6.69 4.52 -11.34
N ILE A 7 5.92 3.77 -10.54
CA ILE A 7 4.48 3.98 -10.38
C ILE A 7 4.20 5.31 -9.66
N ILE A 8 4.93 5.61 -8.58
CA ILE A 8 4.80 6.87 -7.83
C ILE A 8 5.08 8.06 -8.74
N LEU A 9 6.22 8.04 -9.44
CA LEU A 9 6.66 9.14 -10.31
C LEU A 9 5.70 9.40 -11.47
N LEU A 10 4.97 8.38 -11.93
CA LEU A 10 3.97 8.51 -12.99
C LEU A 10 2.62 8.96 -12.42
N CYS A 11 2.10 8.28 -11.39
CA CYS A 11 0.74 8.49 -10.91
C CYS A 11 0.60 9.74 -10.05
N VAL A 12 1.54 10.01 -9.12
CA VAL A 12 1.42 11.14 -8.19
C VAL A 12 1.27 12.49 -8.91
N PRO A 13 2.09 12.89 -9.90
CA PRO A 13 1.92 14.19 -10.56
C PRO A 13 0.62 14.30 -11.36
N VAL A 14 0.03 13.17 -11.77
CA VAL A 14 -1.25 13.13 -12.48
C VAL A 14 -2.42 13.29 -11.51
N PHE A 15 -2.36 12.63 -10.35
CA PHE A 15 -3.45 12.67 -9.36
C PHE A 15 -3.37 13.87 -8.42
N LEU A 16 -2.19 14.39 -8.10
CA LEU A 16 -2.01 15.49 -7.14
C LEU A 16 -2.84 16.75 -7.49
N PRO A 17 -2.92 17.21 -8.75
CA PRO A 17 -3.79 18.33 -9.10
C PRO A 17 -5.27 18.02 -8.82
N VAL A 18 -5.72 16.78 -9.05
CA VAL A 18 -7.10 16.36 -8.77
C VAL A 18 -7.38 16.37 -7.27
N ILE A 19 -6.45 15.88 -6.46
CA ILE A 19 -6.56 15.88 -5.00
C ILE A 19 -6.66 17.31 -4.47
N GLN A 20 -5.83 18.23 -4.99
CA GLN A 20 -5.88 19.64 -4.62
C GLN A 20 -7.17 20.32 -5.09
N LEU A 21 -7.67 20.01 -6.29
CA LEU A 21 -8.95 20.53 -6.80
C LEU A 21 -10.16 20.08 -5.98
N LEU A 22 -10.06 18.92 -5.31
CA LEU A 22 -11.09 18.39 -4.41
C LEU A 22 -10.89 18.81 -2.95
N ASP A 23 -9.95 19.73 -2.67
CA ASP A 23 -9.59 20.20 -1.33
C ASP A 23 -9.19 19.06 -0.36
N PHE A 24 -8.65 17.97 -0.89
CA PHE A 24 -8.11 16.88 -0.08
C PHE A 24 -6.65 17.16 0.33
N ASP A 25 -6.29 16.68 1.52
CA ASP A 25 -4.93 16.78 2.03
C ASP A 25 -3.98 15.88 1.21
N PRO A 26 -2.92 16.45 0.57
CA PRO A 26 -1.96 15.67 -0.20
C PRO A 26 -1.21 14.61 0.62
N LEU A 27 -0.99 14.85 1.91
CA LEU A 27 -0.33 13.89 2.80
C LEU A 27 -1.23 12.68 3.02
N TRP A 28 -2.53 12.89 3.24
CA TRP A 28 -3.49 11.81 3.36
C TRP A 28 -3.53 10.96 2.08
N PHE A 29 -3.59 11.60 0.92
CA PHE A 29 -3.52 10.91 -0.37
C PHE A 29 -2.22 10.12 -0.53
N GLY A 30 -1.08 10.73 -0.20
CA GLY A 30 0.23 10.08 -0.28
C GLY A 30 0.29 8.80 0.57
N ILE A 31 -0.26 8.84 1.79
CA ILE A 31 -0.29 7.67 2.67
C ILE A 31 -1.22 6.58 2.11
N LEU A 32 -2.42 6.93 1.62
CA LEU A 32 -3.28 5.94 0.96
C LEU A 32 -2.59 5.29 -0.23
N PHE A 33 -1.88 6.08 -1.02
CA PHE A 33 -1.13 5.59 -2.17
C PHE A 33 -0.02 4.63 -1.74
N MET A 34 0.79 5.00 -0.74
CA MET A 34 1.86 4.14 -0.19
C MET A 34 1.31 2.82 0.37
N VAL A 35 0.25 2.88 1.19
CA VAL A 35 -0.36 1.69 1.79
C VAL A 35 -0.94 0.78 0.70
N SER A 36 -1.55 1.36 -0.34
CA SER A 36 -2.04 0.62 -1.51
C SER A 36 -0.91 -0.05 -2.29
N ALA A 37 0.19 0.68 -2.56
CA ALA A 37 1.37 0.16 -3.24
C ALA A 37 1.99 -1.02 -2.46
N GLN A 38 2.14 -0.87 -1.14
CA GLN A 38 2.61 -1.95 -0.26
C GLN A 38 1.67 -3.17 -0.31
N THR A 39 0.36 -2.95 -0.32
CA THR A 39 -0.64 -4.03 -0.45
C THR A 39 -0.46 -4.78 -1.76
N ALA A 40 -0.24 -4.07 -2.87
CA ALA A 40 0.02 -4.68 -4.17
C ALA A 40 1.31 -5.52 -4.17
N TYR A 41 2.33 -5.09 -3.44
CA TYR A 41 3.62 -5.79 -3.34
C TYR A 41 3.53 -7.19 -2.69
N ILE A 42 2.48 -7.44 -1.91
CA ILE A 42 2.23 -8.70 -1.20
C ILE A 42 0.98 -9.43 -1.71
N SER A 43 0.25 -8.87 -2.67
CA SER A 43 -1.01 -9.44 -3.16
C SER A 43 -0.77 -10.45 -4.30
N PRO A 44 -1.39 -11.65 -4.25
CA PRO A 44 -1.36 -12.57 -5.39
C PRO A 44 -2.03 -11.96 -6.64
N PRO A 45 -1.63 -12.33 -7.87
CA PRO A 45 -0.56 -13.28 -8.24
C PRO A 45 0.82 -12.63 -8.39
N PHE A 46 0.92 -11.29 -8.30
CA PHE A 46 2.12 -10.51 -8.62
C PHE A 46 2.93 -10.01 -7.40
N GLY A 47 2.64 -10.53 -6.21
CA GLY A 47 3.34 -10.13 -4.98
C GLY A 47 4.82 -10.55 -5.00
N TYR A 48 5.72 -9.59 -5.20
CA TYR A 48 7.16 -9.80 -5.20
C TYR A 48 7.65 -10.48 -3.93
N THR A 49 7.15 -10.05 -2.77
CA THR A 49 7.47 -10.68 -1.48
C THR A 49 7.11 -12.17 -1.45
N LEU A 50 6.04 -12.59 -2.14
CA LEU A 50 5.61 -13.99 -2.18
C LEU A 50 6.58 -14.84 -3.01
N PHE A 51 7.10 -14.30 -4.10
CA PHE A 51 8.13 -14.96 -4.91
C PHE A 51 9.46 -15.05 -4.16
N TYR A 52 9.85 -14.01 -3.43
CA TYR A 52 11.03 -14.06 -2.56
C TYR A 52 10.87 -15.12 -1.47
N LEU A 53 9.71 -15.19 -0.81
CA LEU A 53 9.43 -16.20 0.20
C LEU A 53 9.43 -17.62 -0.40
N LYS A 54 8.90 -17.81 -1.61
CA LYS A 54 8.96 -19.13 -2.27
C LYS A 54 10.38 -19.61 -2.49
N GLY A 55 11.33 -18.69 -2.72
CA GLY A 55 12.75 -19.01 -2.90
C GLY A 55 13.42 -19.62 -1.66
N THR A 56 12.87 -19.40 -0.47
CA THR A 56 13.41 -19.95 0.79
C THR A 56 12.68 -21.23 1.24
N LEU A 57 11.54 -21.56 0.62
CA LEU A 57 10.72 -22.71 0.97
C LEU A 57 11.15 -23.98 0.20
N PRO A 58 11.00 -25.17 0.81
CA PRO A 58 11.22 -26.45 0.13
C PRO A 58 10.51 -26.55 -1.23
N PRO A 59 11.08 -27.29 -2.19
CA PRO A 59 10.53 -27.42 -3.54
C PRO A 59 9.13 -28.07 -3.56
N GLU A 60 8.83 -28.90 -2.54
CA GLU A 60 7.53 -29.56 -2.35
C GLU A 60 6.38 -28.57 -2.07
N ILE A 61 6.69 -27.39 -1.52
CA ILE A 61 5.70 -26.35 -1.21
C ILE A 61 5.50 -25.47 -2.44
N GLY A 62 4.36 -25.63 -3.13
CA GLY A 62 3.99 -24.81 -4.28
C GLY A 62 3.58 -23.39 -3.93
N MET A 63 3.56 -22.50 -4.95
CA MET A 63 3.10 -21.11 -4.81
C MET A 63 1.65 -20.99 -4.31
N GLY A 64 0.79 -21.98 -4.58
CA GLY A 64 -0.58 -22.00 -4.10
C GLY A 64 -0.70 -21.98 -2.57
N THR A 65 0.23 -22.63 -1.87
CA THR A 65 0.28 -22.62 -0.39
C THR A 65 0.69 -21.24 0.11
N VAL A 66 1.68 -20.60 -0.53
CA VAL A 66 2.13 -19.25 -0.20
C VAL A 66 1.01 -18.22 -0.42
N TYR A 67 0.31 -18.32 -1.55
CA TYR A 67 -0.82 -17.45 -1.86
C TYR A 67 -1.95 -17.57 -0.85
N ARG A 68 -2.27 -18.78 -0.39
CA ARG A 68 -3.28 -18.97 0.68
C ARG A 68 -2.80 -18.44 2.02
N GLY A 69 -1.51 -18.60 2.32
CA GLY A 69 -0.91 -18.14 3.57
C GLY A 69 -0.94 -16.62 3.76
N ILE A 70 -0.84 -15.84 2.68
CA ILE A 70 -0.83 -14.37 2.78
C ILE A 70 -2.23 -13.75 2.84
N ILE A 71 -3.30 -14.46 2.46
CA ILE A 71 -4.69 -13.93 2.45
C ILE A 71 -5.06 -13.17 3.74
N PRO A 72 -4.86 -13.71 4.96
CA PRO A 72 -5.22 -12.98 6.18
C PRO A 72 -4.46 -11.66 6.32
N PHE A 73 -3.21 -11.61 5.89
CA PHE A 73 -2.39 -10.40 5.95
C PHE A 73 -2.85 -9.36 4.92
N VAL A 74 -3.19 -9.77 3.70
CA VAL A 74 -3.77 -8.87 2.69
C VAL A 74 -5.11 -8.30 3.19
N LEU A 75 -5.94 -9.11 3.83
CA LEU A 75 -7.20 -8.64 4.41
C LEU A 75 -6.97 -7.58 5.49
N LEU A 76 -6.01 -7.79 6.40
CA LEU A 76 -5.64 -6.79 7.41
C LEU A 76 -5.14 -5.50 6.76
N GLN A 77 -4.33 -5.60 5.71
CA GLN A 77 -3.82 -4.44 4.98
C GLN A 77 -4.96 -3.66 4.31
N LEU A 78 -5.94 -4.35 3.71
CA LEU A 78 -7.12 -3.73 3.11
C LEU A 78 -8.02 -3.06 4.17
N VAL A 79 -8.17 -3.69 5.35
CA VAL A 79 -8.88 -3.08 6.47
C VAL A 79 -8.16 -1.81 6.93
N GLY A 80 -6.84 -1.86 7.09
CA GLY A 80 -6.02 -0.70 7.44
C GLY A 80 -6.15 0.44 6.42
N LEU A 81 -6.06 0.11 5.13
CA LEU A 81 -6.29 1.06 4.03
C LEU A 81 -7.68 1.68 4.10
N GLY A 82 -8.71 0.86 4.34
CA GLY A 82 -10.09 1.32 4.50
C GLY A 82 -10.27 2.26 5.68
N LEU A 83 -9.62 1.97 6.82
CA LEU A 83 -9.62 2.86 7.99
C LEU A 83 -8.92 4.18 7.69
N CYS A 84 -7.75 4.17 7.05
CA CYS A 84 -7.06 5.39 6.63
C CYS A 84 -7.90 6.21 5.66
N ALA A 85 -8.64 5.56 4.77
CA ALA A 85 -9.49 6.23 3.79
C ALA A 85 -10.75 6.84 4.43
N ALA A 86 -11.40 6.11 5.35
CA ALA A 86 -12.61 6.56 6.04
C ALA A 86 -12.33 7.60 7.13
N PHE A 87 -11.17 7.53 7.78
CA PHE A 87 -10.80 8.39 8.91
C PHE A 87 -9.43 9.06 8.65
N PRO A 88 -9.37 10.13 7.85
CA PRO A 88 -8.13 10.84 7.52
C PRO A 88 -7.33 11.32 8.74
N GLU A 89 -8.04 11.66 9.82
CA GLU A 89 -7.46 12.08 11.10
C GLU A 89 -6.50 11.04 11.69
N LEU A 90 -6.72 9.74 11.46
CA LEU A 90 -5.80 8.68 11.93
C LEU A 90 -4.39 8.85 11.38
N VAL A 91 -4.29 9.35 10.14
CA VAL A 91 -3.04 9.54 9.43
C VAL A 91 -2.45 10.92 9.72
N LEU A 92 -3.31 11.95 9.81
CA LEU A 92 -2.89 13.34 9.88
C LEU A 92 -2.62 13.83 11.32
N TRP A 93 -3.18 13.18 12.34
CA TRP A 93 -3.09 13.64 13.72
C TRP A 93 -1.64 13.76 14.23
N LEU A 94 -0.82 12.71 14.06
CA LEU A 94 0.56 12.73 14.55
C LEU A 94 1.42 13.77 13.80
N PRO A 95 1.42 13.83 12.45
CA PRO A 95 2.11 14.90 11.72
C PRO A 95 1.69 16.30 12.15
N LYS A 96 0.38 16.53 12.35
CA LYS A 96 -0.14 17.82 12.84
C LYS A 96 0.47 18.19 14.20
N LEU A 97 0.61 17.23 15.11
CA LEU A 97 1.23 17.48 16.42
C LEU A 97 2.74 17.74 16.34
N MET A 98 3.45 17.06 15.43
CA MET A 98 4.92 17.17 15.32
C MET A 98 5.37 18.44 14.60
N VAL A 99 4.58 18.94 13.64
CA VAL A 99 4.91 20.13 12.85
C VAL A 99 4.38 21.42 13.51
N ALA A 100 3.38 21.31 14.39
CA ALA A 100 2.84 22.44 15.14
C ALA A 100 3.60 22.78 16.44
N GLY A 101 4.65 22.03 16.80
CA GLY A 101 5.55 22.30 17.92
C GLY A 101 6.91 22.79 17.45
#